data_AF-A0A3Q3EYB1-F1
#
_entry.id   AF-A0A3Q3EYB1-F1
#
_cell.length_a   1.000
_cell.length_b   1.000
_cell.length_c   1.000
_cell.angle_alpha   90.00
_cell.angle_beta   90.00
_cell.angle_gamma   90.00
#
_symmetry.space_group_name_H-M   'P 1'
#
loop_
_entity.id
_entity.type
_entity.pdbx_description
1 polymer ?
#
loop_
_entity_poly.entity_id
_entity_poly.type
_entity_poly.pdbx_seq_one_letter_code
_entity_poly.pdbx_strand_id
1 'polypeptide(L)'
;STCQNGVWSPEPQCIEINACIPITVPNAKYTENSDGWYEEGEKIRVTCDEGYEVKKRDATAVCLNGTWTSVPVCESKCVPPVTQTNNRIGSVSEPTYQEVFAADSSVKYECEDGYSVEGAESKKTIFCISGNWTEGPTCSK
;
A
#
# COMPACT_ATOMS: atom_id res chain seq x y z
N SER A 1 -14.42 -16.96 18.72
CA SER A 1 -15.72 -17.23 19.37
C SER A 1 -15.52 -17.45 20.85
N THR A 2 -16.46 -16.97 21.66
CA THR A 2 -16.46 -17.13 23.12
C THR A 2 -17.69 -17.93 23.53
N CYS A 3 -17.51 -18.97 24.35
CA CYS A 3 -18.61 -19.72 24.95
C CYS A 3 -18.82 -19.21 26.37
N GLN A 4 -19.96 -18.56 26.63
CA GLN A 4 -20.38 -18.17 27.98
C GLN A 4 -21.68 -18.89 28.31
N ASN A 5 -21.68 -19.62 29.43
CA ASN A 5 -22.85 -20.34 29.95
C ASN A 5 -23.52 -21.27 28.92
N GLY A 6 -22.72 -21.94 28.08
CA GLY A 6 -23.23 -22.87 27.05
C GLY A 6 -23.79 -22.18 25.79
N VAL A 7 -23.74 -20.85 25.72
CA VAL A 7 -24.11 -20.08 24.53
C VAL A 7 -22.83 -19.57 23.87
N TRP A 8 -22.67 -19.90 22.60
CA TRP A 8 -21.58 -19.40 21.78
C TRP A 8 -21.93 -18.02 21.24
N SER A 9 -21.01 -17.07 21.41
CA SER A 9 -21.09 -15.76 20.79
C SER A 9 -19.80 -15.46 20.03
N PRO A 10 -19.88 -15.26 18.70
CA PRO A 10 -21.05 -15.48 17.83
C PRO A 10 -21.45 -16.97 17.72
N GLU A 11 -22.66 -17.24 17.22
CA GLU A 11 -23.18 -18.59 16.99
C GLU A 11 -22.31 -19.32 15.94
N PRO A 12 -21.89 -20.57 16.19
CA PRO A 12 -21.02 -21.30 15.27
C PRO A 12 -21.77 -21.62 13.98
N GLN A 13 -21.11 -21.38 12.85
CA GLN A 13 -21.64 -21.73 11.54
C GLN A 13 -20.92 -22.94 10.97
N CYS A 14 -21.68 -23.85 10.35
CA CYS A 14 -21.14 -24.97 9.59
C CYS A 14 -20.92 -24.52 8.16
N ILE A 15 -19.65 -24.36 7.77
CA ILE A 15 -19.24 -23.99 6.42
C ILE A 15 -18.41 -25.13 5.81
N GLU A 16 -18.34 -25.19 4.48
CA GLU A 16 -17.50 -26.19 3.81
C GLU A 16 -16.01 -26.00 4.16
N ILE A 17 -15.24 -27.09 4.17
CA ILE A 17 -13.81 -27.02 4.52
C ILE A 17 -12.99 -26.18 3.53
N ASN A 18 -13.45 -26.08 2.27
CA ASN A 18 -12.81 -25.28 1.24
C ASN A 18 -13.35 -23.84 1.18
N ALA A 19 -14.30 -23.50 2.06
CA ALA A 19 -14.84 -22.15 2.13
C ALA A 19 -13.87 -21.18 2.79
N CYS A 20 -13.84 -19.94 2.31
CA CYS A 20 -13.04 -18.88 2.89
C CYS A 20 -13.88 -18.01 3.83
N ILE A 21 -13.24 -17.50 4.88
CA ILE A 21 -13.83 -16.51 5.78
C ILE A 21 -13.48 -15.09 5.32
N PRO A 22 -14.30 -14.06 5.65
CA PRO A 22 -13.96 -12.67 5.43
C PRO A 22 -12.59 -12.31 6.00
N ILE A 23 -11.87 -11.41 5.31
CA ILE A 23 -10.55 -10.92 5.69
C ILE A 23 -10.60 -9.41 5.91
N THR A 24 -9.75 -8.90 6.79
CA THR A 24 -9.56 -7.45 6.90
C THR A 24 -8.41 -7.04 5.99
N VAL A 25 -8.68 -6.16 5.03
CA VAL A 25 -7.66 -5.55 4.18
C VAL A 25 -7.41 -4.12 4.67
N PRO A 26 -6.21 -3.76 5.16
CA PRO A 26 -5.94 -2.42 5.62
C PRO A 26 -6.12 -1.37 4.52
N ASN A 27 -6.74 -0.24 4.88
CA ASN A 27 -7.00 0.90 3.98
C ASN A 27 -7.79 0.51 2.72
N ALA A 28 -8.67 -0.48 2.84
CA ALA A 28 -9.46 -0.97 1.74
C ALA A 28 -10.80 -1.56 2.21
N LYS A 29 -11.73 -1.63 1.26
CA LYS A 29 -13.07 -2.18 1.44
C LYS A 29 -13.40 -3.13 0.30
N TYR A 30 -14.21 -4.13 0.57
CA TYR A 30 -14.83 -4.97 -0.44
C TYR A 30 -16.24 -5.35 0.04
N THR A 31 -17.09 -5.78 -0.89
CA THR A 31 -18.44 -6.22 -0.54
C THR A 31 -18.36 -7.57 0.16
N GLU A 32 -18.70 -7.60 1.45
CA GLU A 32 -18.80 -8.84 2.21
C GLU A 32 -20.01 -9.67 1.76
N ASN A 33 -19.86 -10.99 1.71
CA ASN A 33 -20.99 -11.88 1.46
C ASN A 33 -21.93 -11.85 2.68
N SER A 34 -23.24 -11.80 2.44
CA SER A 34 -24.26 -11.81 3.51
C SER A 34 -24.18 -13.06 4.38
N ASP A 35 -23.70 -14.16 3.83
CA ASP A 35 -23.55 -15.42 4.54
C ASP A 35 -22.34 -15.44 5.49
N GLY A 36 -21.42 -14.47 5.36
CA GLY A 36 -20.22 -14.39 6.21
C GLY A 36 -19.13 -15.42 5.86
N TRP A 37 -19.23 -16.06 4.69
CA TRP A 37 -18.22 -16.97 4.14
C TRP A 37 -18.32 -17.00 2.60
N TYR A 38 -17.36 -17.65 1.95
CA TYR A 38 -17.22 -17.68 0.49
C TYR A 38 -16.94 -19.08 -0.02
N GLU A 39 -17.63 -19.49 -1.09
CA GLU A 39 -17.41 -20.79 -1.73
C GLU A 39 -16.06 -20.85 -2.48
N GLU A 40 -15.56 -22.06 -2.69
CA GLU A 40 -14.35 -22.25 -3.48
C GLU A 40 -14.53 -21.73 -4.92
N GLY A 41 -13.60 -20.89 -5.36
CA GLY A 41 -13.64 -20.21 -6.66
C GLY A 41 -14.28 -18.82 -6.64
N GLU A 42 -14.94 -18.43 -5.54
CA GLU A 42 -15.47 -17.08 -5.39
C GLU A 42 -14.36 -16.02 -5.32
N LYS A 43 -14.70 -14.80 -5.70
CA LYS A 43 -13.75 -13.70 -5.84
C LYS A 43 -14.25 -12.47 -5.11
N ILE A 44 -13.36 -11.84 -4.35
CA ILE A 44 -13.57 -10.50 -3.82
C ILE A 44 -12.73 -9.51 -4.59
N ARG A 45 -13.32 -8.35 -4.90
CA ARG A 45 -12.61 -7.23 -5.49
C ARG A 45 -12.44 -6.14 -4.43
N VAL A 46 -11.18 -5.85 -4.12
CA VAL A 46 -10.81 -4.84 -3.14
C VAL A 46 -10.83 -3.47 -3.79
N THR A 47 -11.39 -2.51 -3.07
CA THR A 47 -11.39 -1.08 -3.39
C THR A 47 -10.60 -0.36 -2.31
N CYS A 48 -9.49 0.27 -2.67
CA CYS A 48 -8.70 1.05 -1.73
C CYS A 48 -9.47 2.28 -1.24
N ASP A 49 -9.25 2.67 0.01
CA ASP A 49 -9.76 3.91 0.56
C ASP A 49 -9.13 5.12 -0.16
N GLU A 50 -9.74 6.30 0.02
CA GLU A 50 -9.25 7.54 -0.58
C GLU A 50 -7.79 7.82 -0.16
N GLY A 51 -6.94 8.13 -1.13
CA GLY A 51 -5.50 8.35 -0.92
C GLY A 51 -4.63 7.08 -1.00
N TYR A 52 -5.22 5.91 -1.23
CA TYR A 52 -4.51 4.63 -1.40
C TYR A 52 -4.71 4.03 -2.80
N GLU A 53 -3.73 3.25 -3.26
CA GLU A 53 -3.77 2.54 -4.53
C GLU A 53 -3.29 1.09 -4.39
N VAL A 54 -3.80 0.21 -5.25
CA VAL A 54 -3.43 -1.21 -5.23
C VAL A 54 -2.01 -1.38 -5.75
N LYS A 55 -1.13 -1.99 -4.94
CA LYS A 55 0.28 -2.23 -5.30
C LYS A 55 0.46 -3.01 -6.60
N LYS A 56 -0.42 -3.99 -6.86
CA LYS A 56 -0.42 -4.78 -8.10
C LYS A 56 -1.63 -4.40 -8.94
N ARG A 57 -1.53 -4.48 -10.27
CA ARG A 57 -2.67 -4.24 -11.18
C ARG A 57 -3.87 -5.16 -10.97
N ASP A 58 -3.73 -6.20 -10.14
CA ASP A 58 -4.83 -7.07 -9.74
C ASP A 58 -5.32 -6.74 -8.34
N ALA A 59 -6.58 -6.29 -8.27
CA ALA A 59 -7.29 -5.95 -7.04
C ALA A 59 -8.22 -7.09 -6.59
N THR A 60 -7.97 -8.31 -7.06
CA THR A 60 -8.86 -9.46 -6.85
C THR A 60 -8.18 -10.51 -5.98
N ALA A 61 -8.89 -10.99 -4.96
CA ALA A 61 -8.53 -12.21 -4.26
C ALA A 61 -9.56 -13.31 -4.60
N VAL A 62 -9.09 -14.55 -4.72
CA VAL A 62 -9.91 -15.72 -5.06
C VAL A 62 -9.87 -16.69 -3.88
N CYS A 63 -11.01 -17.23 -3.48
CA CYS A 63 -11.05 -18.29 -2.48
C CYS A 63 -10.61 -19.61 -3.11
N LEU A 64 -9.55 -20.24 -2.60
CA LEU A 64 -9.07 -21.54 -3.07
C LEU A 64 -8.64 -22.40 -1.87
N ASN A 65 -9.15 -23.63 -1.75
CA ASN A 65 -8.83 -24.54 -0.64
C ASN A 65 -8.92 -23.88 0.75
N GLY A 66 -9.99 -23.14 1.02
CA GLY A 66 -10.23 -22.49 2.32
C GLY A 66 -9.33 -21.29 2.62
N THR A 67 -8.52 -20.83 1.66
CA THR A 67 -7.64 -19.67 1.83
C THR A 67 -7.78 -18.71 0.65
N TRP A 68 -7.65 -17.42 0.92
CA TRP A 68 -7.58 -16.42 -0.15
C TRP A 68 -6.24 -16.49 -0.88
N THR A 69 -6.28 -16.32 -2.21
CA THR A 69 -5.07 -16.05 -3.01
C THR A 69 -4.45 -14.71 -2.61
N SER A 70 -3.44 -14.24 -3.35
CA SER A 70 -2.70 -13.00 -3.07
C SER A 70 -3.64 -11.81 -2.81
N VAL A 71 -3.88 -11.52 -1.53
CA VAL A 71 -4.74 -10.42 -1.09
C VAL A 71 -4.13 -9.09 -1.56
N PRO A 72 -4.89 -8.25 -2.28
CA PRO A 72 -4.41 -6.95 -2.72
C PRO A 72 -4.00 -6.07 -1.54
N VAL A 73 -2.86 -5.41 -1.66
CA VAL A 73 -2.37 -4.43 -0.67
C VAL A 73 -2.59 -3.03 -1.22
N CYS A 74 -3.21 -2.18 -0.41
CA CYS A 74 -3.42 -0.77 -0.71
C CYS A 74 -2.32 0.07 -0.05
N GLU A 75 -1.55 0.80 -0.86
CA GLU A 75 -0.46 1.66 -0.41
C GLU A 75 -0.83 3.13 -0.61
N SER A 76 -0.45 3.99 0.35
CA SER A 76 -0.76 5.41 0.27
C SER A 76 0.09 6.12 -0.77
N LYS A 77 -0.52 7.11 -1.40
CA LYS A 77 0.14 8.05 -2.31
C LYS A 77 1.06 9.00 -1.53
N CYS A 78 2.15 9.43 -2.16
CA CYS A 78 3.00 10.46 -1.60
C CYS A 78 2.61 11.85 -2.11
N VAL A 79 2.64 12.84 -1.22
CA VAL A 79 2.66 14.26 -1.60
C VAL A 79 4.04 14.63 -2.17
N PRO A 80 4.21 15.78 -2.85
CA PRO A 80 5.52 16.23 -3.29
C PRO A 80 6.57 16.17 -2.17
N PRO A 81 7.76 15.61 -2.44
CA PRO A 81 8.82 15.62 -1.45
C PRO A 81 9.24 17.06 -1.15
N VAL A 82 9.48 17.35 0.13
CA VAL A 82 9.94 18.68 0.55
C VAL A 82 11.38 18.86 0.08
N THR A 83 11.62 19.86 -0.77
CA THR A 83 12.93 20.14 -1.37
C THR A 83 13.84 21.05 -0.52
N GLN A 84 13.37 21.50 0.64
CA GLN A 84 14.09 22.44 1.49
C GLN A 84 14.09 21.95 2.95
N THR A 85 15.14 21.22 3.33
CA THR A 85 15.41 20.92 4.75
C THR A 85 16.92 20.81 4.93
N ASN A 86 17.44 21.33 6.06
CA ASN A 86 18.87 21.52 6.37
C ASN A 86 19.82 20.52 5.67
N ASN A 87 20.75 21.04 4.85
CA ASN A 87 21.74 20.34 4.00
C ASN A 87 21.20 19.57 2.77
N ARG A 88 19.91 19.68 2.43
CA ARG A 88 19.31 19.13 1.20
C ARG A 88 18.96 20.25 0.22
N ILE A 89 19.93 21.08 -0.14
CA ILE A 89 19.74 22.17 -1.09
C ILE A 89 19.66 21.58 -2.51
N GLY A 90 18.46 21.36 -3.01
CA GLY A 90 18.24 20.82 -4.35
C GLY A 90 16.79 20.82 -4.79
N SER A 91 16.53 20.32 -5.99
CA SER A 91 15.22 20.28 -6.62
C SER A 91 14.90 18.91 -7.17
N VAL A 92 13.61 18.58 -7.24
CA VAL A 92 13.13 17.44 -8.00
C VAL A 92 13.28 17.76 -9.49
N SER A 93 14.12 17.00 -10.20
CA SER A 93 14.34 17.20 -11.64
C SER A 93 13.37 16.37 -12.48
N GLU A 94 13.00 15.17 -12.03
CA GLU A 94 12.12 14.26 -12.77
C GLU A 94 11.28 13.36 -11.84
N PRO A 95 10.01 13.04 -12.18
CA PRO A 95 9.18 13.66 -13.22
C PRO A 95 8.78 15.11 -12.88
N THR A 96 8.08 15.79 -13.81
CA THR A 96 7.51 17.12 -13.57
C THR A 96 6.62 17.13 -12.31
N TYR A 97 6.57 18.29 -11.64
CA TYR A 97 5.75 18.49 -10.44
C TYR A 97 4.32 17.93 -10.62
N GLN A 98 3.89 17.16 -9.64
CA GLN A 98 2.55 16.61 -9.52
C GLN A 98 2.08 16.84 -8.08
N GLU A 99 0.80 17.14 -7.87
CA GLU A 99 0.26 17.31 -6.52
C GLU A 99 0.24 16.00 -5.72
N VAL A 100 0.29 14.86 -6.40
CA VAL A 100 0.22 13.52 -5.81
C VAL A 100 1.02 12.52 -6.65
N PHE A 101 1.82 11.69 -6.00
CA PHE A 101 2.60 10.61 -6.59
C PHE A 101 2.04 9.25 -6.16
N ALA A 102 1.87 8.33 -7.11
CA ALA A 102 1.43 6.97 -6.82
C ALA A 102 2.42 6.24 -5.91
N ALA A 103 1.96 5.21 -5.20
CA ALA A 103 2.84 4.31 -4.45
C ALA A 103 3.92 3.70 -5.38
N ASP A 104 5.11 3.45 -4.84
CA ASP A 104 6.30 2.98 -5.55
C ASP A 104 6.82 3.96 -6.66
N SER A 105 6.26 5.17 -6.77
CA SER A 105 6.82 6.22 -7.64
C SER A 105 8.23 6.60 -7.20
N SER A 106 9.06 7.00 -8.16
CA SER A 106 10.37 7.55 -7.88
C SER A 106 10.51 8.96 -8.41
N VAL A 107 11.27 9.79 -7.70
CA VAL A 107 11.69 11.10 -8.20
C VAL A 107 13.21 11.21 -8.13
N LYS A 108 13.79 11.93 -9.09
CA LYS A 108 15.20 12.28 -9.09
C LYS A 108 15.40 13.64 -8.44
N TYR A 109 16.42 13.71 -7.60
CA TYR A 109 16.88 14.87 -6.88
C TYR A 109 18.18 15.38 -7.50
N GLU A 110 18.26 16.68 -7.66
CA GLU A 110 19.41 17.39 -8.18
C GLU A 110 19.82 18.48 -7.19
N CYS A 111 21.10 18.52 -6.81
CA CYS A 111 21.59 19.57 -5.93
C CYS A 111 21.64 20.92 -6.67
N GLU A 112 21.49 22.03 -5.94
CA GLU A 112 21.61 23.37 -6.52
C GLU A 112 23.01 23.62 -7.09
N ASP A 113 23.11 24.55 -8.05
CA ASP A 113 24.36 24.88 -8.73
C ASP A 113 25.51 25.15 -7.75
N GLY A 114 26.61 24.40 -7.95
CA GLY A 114 27.78 24.47 -7.09
C GLY A 114 27.75 23.53 -5.88
N TYR A 115 26.75 22.65 -5.76
CA TYR A 115 26.73 21.56 -4.81
C TYR A 115 26.74 20.20 -5.52
N SER A 116 27.34 19.20 -4.87
CA SER A 116 27.43 17.83 -5.33
C SER A 116 26.81 16.88 -4.31
N VAL A 117 26.30 15.74 -4.79
CA VAL A 117 25.71 14.72 -3.92
C VAL A 117 26.79 14.04 -3.11
N GLU A 118 26.61 14.02 -1.80
CA GLU A 118 27.49 13.33 -0.88
C GLU A 118 27.17 11.82 -0.87
N GLY A 119 28.00 11.04 -1.56
CA GLY A 119 27.88 9.58 -1.64
C GLY A 119 27.61 9.07 -3.05
N ALA A 120 26.95 7.92 -3.16
CA ALA A 120 26.70 7.29 -4.45
C ALA A 120 25.60 8.01 -5.25
N GLU A 121 25.78 8.10 -6.57
CA GLU A 121 24.79 8.59 -7.55
C GLU A 121 23.41 7.94 -7.38
N SER A 122 23.35 6.70 -6.89
CA SER A 122 22.10 5.98 -6.59
C SER A 122 21.25 6.63 -5.50
N LYS A 123 21.81 7.54 -4.68
CA LYS A 123 21.06 8.33 -3.69
C LYS A 123 20.32 9.53 -4.29
N LYS A 124 20.52 9.84 -5.57
CA LYS A 124 19.77 10.89 -6.27
C LYS A 124 18.30 10.52 -6.46
N THR A 125 17.95 9.25 -6.38
CA THR A 125 16.56 8.81 -6.55
C THR A 125 15.94 8.49 -5.20
N ILE A 126 14.82 9.13 -4.88
CA ILE A 126 13.98 8.77 -3.74
C ILE A 126 12.71 8.08 -4.21
N PHE A 127 12.18 7.20 -3.37
CA PHE A 127 11.03 6.36 -3.67
C PHE A 127 9.88 6.67 -2.72
N CYS A 128 8.67 6.68 -3.24
CA CYS A 128 7.45 6.78 -2.45
C CYS A 128 7.10 5.39 -1.92
N ILE A 129 7.24 5.19 -0.61
CA ILE A 129 6.93 3.93 0.06
C ILE A 129 5.88 4.20 1.12
N SER A 130 4.67 3.68 0.91
CA SER A 130 3.55 3.82 1.86
C SER A 130 3.34 5.29 2.31
N GLY A 131 3.25 6.19 1.34
CA GLY A 131 2.98 7.61 1.56
C GLY A 131 4.16 8.42 2.11
N ASN A 132 5.34 7.81 2.28
CA ASN A 132 6.55 8.49 2.73
C ASN A 132 7.66 8.36 1.69
N TRP A 133 8.39 9.46 1.48
CA TRP A 133 9.59 9.42 0.64
C TRP A 133 10.76 8.82 1.41
N THR A 134 11.55 8.00 0.73
CA THR A 134 12.84 7.53 1.26
C THR A 134 13.80 8.69 1.51
N GLU A 135 14.83 8.44 2.29
CA GLU A 135 15.87 9.44 2.56
C GLU A 135 16.55 9.91 1.26
N GLY A 136 16.54 11.23 1.05
CA GLY A 136 17.19 11.87 -0.11
C GLY A 136 18.68 12.13 0.09
N PRO A 137 19.37 12.57 -0.98
CA PRO A 137 20.80 12.83 -0.92
C PRO A 137 21.09 14.08 -0.08
N THR A 138 22.25 14.08 0.56
CA THR A 138 22.84 15.30 1.16
C THR A 138 23.65 16.02 0.09
N CYS A 139 23.55 17.33 0.02
CA CYS A 139 24.27 18.15 -0.94
C CYS A 139 25.40 18.92 -0.22
N SER A 140 26.63 18.83 -0.73
CA SER A 140 27.82 19.51 -0.21
C SER A 140 28.55 20.26 -1.33
N LYS A 141 29.11 21.43 -1.00
CA LYS A 141 29.86 22.27 -1.94
C LYS A 141 31.28 21.73 -2.20
#